data_AF-A0A5K0VK26-F1
#
_entry.id   AF-A0A5K0VK26-F1
#
_cell.length_a   1.000
_cell.length_b   1.000
_cell.length_c   1.000
_cell.angle_alpha   90.00
_cell.angle_beta   90.00
_cell.angle_gamma   90.00
#
_symmetry.space_group_name_H-M   'P 1'
#
loop_
_entity.id
_entity.type
_entity.pdbx_description
1 polymer ?
#
loop_
_entity_poly.entity_id
_entity_poly.type
_entity_poly.pdbx_seq_one_letter_code
_entity_poly.pdbx_strand_id
1 'polypeptide(L)' 'METGGDGNGEVGLFWDEDLSGISGLKRGGDFVEVMCGCTCPKYGDAIGRLRILAHGDLEVSCECTPGCQE' A
#
# COMPACT_ATOMS: atom_id res chain seq x y z
N MET A 1 4.01 -12.96 22.82
CA MET A 1 5.06 -12.22 22.10
C MET A 1 4.48 -10.86 21.74
N GLU A 2 4.74 -9.88 22.58
CA GLU A 2 4.57 -8.46 22.26
C GLU A 2 5.85 -8.00 21.53
N THR A 3 5.70 -7.49 20.32
CA THR A 3 6.82 -6.88 19.58
C THR A 3 6.49 -5.40 19.45
N GLY A 4 7.31 -4.57 20.09
CA GLY A 4 7.10 -3.12 20.21
C GLY A 4 7.85 -2.27 19.18
N GLY A 5 7.63 -0.96 19.30
CA GLY A 5 8.33 0.16 18.64
C GLY A 5 7.65 0.58 17.33
N ASP A 6 7.27 1.84 17.08
CA ASP A 6 7.91 3.10 17.47
C ASP A 6 6.84 4.21 17.59
N GLY A 7 6.95 5.05 18.63
CA GLY A 7 6.14 6.23 18.79
C GLY A 7 6.87 7.45 18.25
N ASN A 8 6.34 8.06 17.19
CA ASN A 8 6.66 9.44 16.83
C ASN A 8 5.45 10.09 16.15
N GLY A 9 4.56 10.71 16.93
CA GLY A 9 3.79 11.93 16.58
C GLY A 9 3.11 12.12 15.22
N GLU A 10 3.09 11.13 14.34
CA GLU A 10 2.36 11.11 13.08
C GLU A 10 1.00 10.51 13.39
N VAL A 11 -0.06 11.24 13.09
CA VAL A 11 -1.41 10.70 13.18
C VAL A 11 -1.46 9.59 12.14
N GLY A 12 -1.27 8.35 12.58
CA GLY A 12 -1.32 7.18 11.70
C GLY A 12 -2.58 7.29 10.85
N LEU A 13 -2.40 7.27 9.53
CA LEU A 13 -3.45 7.54 8.55
C LEU A 13 -4.75 6.78 8.80
N PHE A 14 -4.60 5.56 9.30
CA PHE A 14 -5.67 4.66 9.66
C PHE A 14 -5.36 4.03 11.01
N TRP A 15 -6.41 3.62 11.72
CA TRP A 15 -6.27 2.94 12.99
C TRP A 15 -5.84 1.50 12.72
N ASP A 16 -5.21 0.87 13.71
CA ASP A 16 -4.76 -0.51 13.57
C ASP A 16 -5.93 -1.48 13.30
N GLU A 17 -7.09 -1.24 13.92
CA GLU A 17 -8.32 -2.02 13.73
C GLU A 17 -8.82 -1.97 12.28
N ASP A 18 -8.75 -0.81 11.61
CA ASP A 18 -9.13 -0.68 10.19
C ASP A 18 -8.21 -1.47 9.26
N LEU A 19 -6.95 -1.63 9.68
CA LEU A 19 -5.88 -2.24 8.89
C LEU A 19 -5.66 -3.72 9.20
N SER A 20 -6.22 -4.23 10.30
CA SER A 20 -5.99 -5.60 10.80
C SER A 20 -6.42 -6.69 9.83
N GLY A 21 -7.29 -6.40 8.87
CA GLY A 21 -7.76 -7.36 7.85
C GLY A 21 -6.92 -7.42 6.58
N ILE A 22 -5.94 -6.52 6.41
CA ILE A 22 -5.23 -6.34 5.15
C ILE A 22 -3.88 -7.07 5.19
N SER A 23 -3.78 -8.15 4.41
CA SER A 23 -2.52 -8.88 4.24
C SER A 23 -1.57 -8.14 3.31
N GLY A 24 -0.27 -8.13 3.64
CA GLY A 24 0.76 -7.47 2.82
C GLY A 24 0.74 -5.94 2.89
N LEU A 25 0.12 -5.38 3.93
CA LEU A 25 0.14 -3.94 4.22
C LEU A 25 1.50 -3.49 4.77
N LYS A 26 1.96 -2.32 4.33
CA LYS A 26 3.11 -1.59 4.86
C LYS A 26 2.67 -0.20 5.27
N ARG A 27 3.12 0.26 6.44
CA ARG A 27 2.87 1.61 6.95
C ARG A 27 4.18 2.40 6.89
N GLY A 28 4.11 3.62 6.39
CA GLY A 28 5.18 4.60 6.46
C GLY A 28 4.66 5.91 7.06
N GLY A 29 5.58 6.83 7.36
CA GLY A 29 5.33 8.14 7.97
C GLY A 29 4.03 8.82 7.52
N ASP A 30 3.91 8.92 6.20
CA ASP A 30 2.87 9.68 5.53
C ASP A 30 2.06 8.82 4.55
N PHE A 31 2.14 7.48 4.65
CA PHE A 31 1.44 6.61 3.71
C PHE A 31 1.14 5.21 4.25
N VAL A 32 0.10 4.59 3.67
CA VAL A 32 -0.11 3.15 3.76
C VAL A 32 -0.02 2.55 2.36
N GLU A 33 0.64 1.40 2.24
CA GLU A 33 0.85 0.70 0.98
C GLU A 33 0.37 -0.74 1.11
N VAL A 34 -0.37 -1.24 0.11
CA VAL A 34 -0.81 -2.63 0.04
C VAL A 34 -0.40 -3.24 -1.29
N MET A 35 0.08 -4.48 -1.23
CA MET A 35 0.31 -5.30 -2.41
C MET A 35 -1.03 -5.80 -2.95
N CYS A 36 -1.32 -5.51 -4.21
CA CYS A 36 -2.53 -5.94 -4.91
C CYS A 36 -2.15 -6.75 -6.16
N GLY A 37 -3.05 -7.61 -6.65
CA GLY A 37 -2.92 -8.18 -7.99
C GLY A 37 -3.54 -7.23 -9.01
N CYS A 38 -2.76 -6.78 -10.01
CA CYS A 38 -3.30 -6.06 -11.16
C CYS A 38 -3.49 -7.04 -12.31
N THR A 39 -4.71 -7.20 -12.80
CA THR A 39 -4.98 -7.99 -14.01
C THR A 39 -4.98 -7.07 -15.23
N CYS A 40 -3.91 -7.13 -16.01
CA CYS A 40 -3.77 -6.42 -17.27
C CYS A 40 -4.35 -7.31 -18.41
N PRO A 41 -5.39 -6.90 -19.17
CA PRO A 41 -6.01 -7.77 -20.19
C PRO A 41 -5.04 -8.19 -21.31
N LYS A 42 -3.99 -7.39 -21.53
CA LYS A 42 -2.96 -7.65 -22.54
C LYS A 42 -1.79 -8.48 -21.99
N TYR A 43 -1.51 -8.42 -20.69
CA TYR A 43 -0.26 -8.93 -20.09
C TYR A 43 -0.48 -9.97 -18.99
N GLY A 44 -1.74 -10.26 -18.63
CA GLY A 44 -2.08 -11.16 -17.53
C GLY A 44 -1.94 -10.46 -16.17
N ASP A 45 -1.81 -11.28 -15.13
CA ASP A 45 -1.73 -10.81 -13.75
C ASP A 45 -0.30 -10.40 -13.38
N ALA A 46 -0.17 -9.20 -12.82
CA ALA A 46 1.08 -8.65 -12.30
C ALA A 46 0.91 -8.18 -10.86
N ILE A 47 2.05 -7.98 -10.19
CA ILE A 47 2.07 -7.40 -8.86
C ILE A 47 1.87 -5.89 -8.97
N GLY A 48 0.84 -5.42 -8.28
CA GLY A 48 0.53 -4.01 -8.06
C GLY A 48 0.84 -3.57 -6.65
N ARG A 49 1.08 -2.27 -6.51
CA ARG A 49 1.12 -1.58 -5.23
C ARG A 49 0.10 -0.47 -5.26
N LEU A 50 -0.73 -0.43 -4.24
CA LEU A 50 -1.67 0.67 -3.98
C LEU A 50 -1.17 1.41 -2.75
N ARG A 51 -0.91 2.71 -2.90
CA ARG A 51 -0.44 3.58 -1.83
C ARG A 51 -1.44 4.71 -1.59
N ILE A 52 -1.78 4.96 -0.34
CA ILE A 52 -2.62 6.08 0.09
C ILE A 52 -1.74 7.02 0.92
N LEU A 53 -1.66 8.27 0.50
CA LEU A 53 -0.82 9.31 1.09
C LEU A 53 -1.61 10.14 2.11
N ALA A 54 -0.92 10.75 3.08
CA ALA A 54 -1.56 11.47 4.17
C ALA A 54 -2.30 12.74 3.77
N HIS A 55 -1.96 13.28 2.60
CA HIS A 55 -2.63 14.43 2.01
C HIS A 55 -3.87 14.06 1.18
N GLY A 56 -4.23 12.76 1.12
CA GLY A 56 -5.44 12.27 0.48
C GLY A 56 -5.28 11.76 -0.95
N ASP A 57 -4.06 11.85 -1.51
CA ASP A 57 -3.75 11.28 -2.82
C ASP A 57 -3.57 9.76 -2.76
N LEU A 58 -3.92 9.12 -3.87
CA LEU A 58 -3.83 7.68 -4.06
C LEU A 58 -2.96 7.39 -5.28
N GLU A 59 -1.91 6.61 -5.07
CA GLU A 59 -0.98 6.18 -6.10
C GLU A 59 -1.14 4.68 -6.36
N VAL A 60 -1.34 4.32 -7.63
CA VAL A 60 -1.30 2.93 -8.09
C VAL A 60 -0.06 2.74 -8.95
N SER A 61 0.68 1.67 -8.69
CA SER A 61 1.85 1.29 -9.47
C SER A 61 1.82 -0.21 -9.74
N CYS A 62 1.62 -0.60 -10.99
CA CYS A 62 1.72 -2.00 -11.41
C CYS A 62 2.99 -2.23 -12.24
N GLU A 63 3.69 -3.32 -11.96
CA GLU A 63 4.87 -3.74 -12.73
C GLU A 63 4.47 -4.71 -13.87
N CYS A 64 3.36 -4.43 -14.57
CA CYS A 64 2.91 -5.27 -15.69
C CYS A 64 3.98 -5.39 -16.80
N THR A 65 4.76 -4.33 -17.08
CA THR A 65 5.95 -4.31 -17.95
C THR A 65 6.88 -3.12 -17.61
N PRO A 66 8.18 -3.15 -17.96
CA PRO A 66 9.01 -1.95 -17.93
C PRO A 66 8.47 -0.90 -18.91
N GLY A 67 7.94 0.20 -18.40
CA GLY A 67 7.29 1.25 -19.19
C GLY A 67 5.76 1.15 -19.28
N CYS A 68 5.12 0.36 -18.41
CA CYS A 68 3.67 0.45 -18.22
C CYS A 68 3.29 1.86 -17.76
N GLN A 69 2.61 2.57 -18.66
CA GLN A 69 1.97 3.85 -18.41
C GLN A 69 0.47 3.55 -18.37
N GLU A 70 0.01 3.06 -17.23
CA GLU A 70 -1.43 2.86 -17.00
C GLU A 70 -2.19 4.19 -17.06
#